data_AF-A0A968P482-F1
#
_entry.id   AF-A0A968P482-F1
#
_cell.length_a   1.000
_cell.length_b   1.000
_cell.length_c   1.000
_cell.angle_alpha   90.00
_cell.angle_beta   90.00
_cell.angle_gamma   90.00
#
_symmetry.space_group_name_H-M   'P 1'
#
loop_
_entity.id
_entity.type
_entity.pdbx_description
1 polymer ?
#
loop_
_entity_poly.entity_id
_entity_poly.type
_entity_poly.pdbx_seq_one_letter_code
_entity_poly.pdbx_strand_id
1 'polypeptide(L)'
;MYSRLLATPHQSIFLFGPRGTGKSTWIRDRFPEVTSYDLLDTGEALRLAREPAALYRELAGLPPESWVVIDEVQKVPALLDEVHRLMETRRLRFVLSGSSARKIRRGGANLLAGRALTTSMFPLVSAERGFEIDLDDTLRFGSLPMAVTSQDPRVI
;
A
#
# COMPACT_ATOMS: atom_id res chain seq x y z
N MET A 1 -12.60 -15.30 -7.45
CA MET A 1 -11.47 -14.32 -7.37
C MET A 1 -11.89 -13.12 -8.19
N TYR A 2 -11.85 -11.90 -7.63
CA TYR A 2 -12.21 -10.67 -8.36
C TYR A 2 -10.94 -9.97 -8.86
N SER A 3 -11.03 -9.23 -9.96
CA SER A 3 -9.92 -8.40 -10.46
C SER A 3 -10.13 -6.94 -10.07
N ARG A 4 -9.05 -6.27 -9.68
CA ARG A 4 -9.07 -4.83 -9.37
C ARG A 4 -9.01 -3.99 -10.63
N LEU A 5 -9.78 -2.92 -10.67
CA LEU A 5 -9.71 -1.90 -11.74
C LEU A 5 -8.49 -1.00 -11.61
N LEU A 6 -7.87 -0.93 -10.43
CA LEU A 6 -6.65 -0.16 -10.22
C LEU A 6 -5.50 -0.75 -11.08
N ALA A 7 -5.10 0.02 -12.09
CA ALA A 7 -4.01 -0.32 -13.00
C ALA A 7 -2.65 -0.30 -12.30
N THR A 8 -1.71 -1.09 -12.81
CA THR A 8 -0.32 -1.08 -12.33
C THR A 8 0.32 0.28 -12.66
N PRO A 9 0.88 0.98 -11.67
CA PRO A 9 1.47 2.30 -11.88
C PRO A 9 2.80 2.21 -12.65
N HIS A 10 3.12 3.28 -13.38
CA HIS A 10 4.42 3.43 -14.06
C HIS A 10 5.44 4.26 -13.26
N GLN A 11 5.01 4.85 -12.14
CA GLN A 11 5.83 5.68 -11.25
C GLN A 11 5.48 5.38 -9.79
N SER A 12 6.29 5.88 -8.86
CA SER A 12 6.06 5.68 -7.43
C SER A 12 4.66 6.13 -7.00
N ILE A 13 4.04 5.38 -6.08
CA ILE A 13 2.72 5.68 -5.56
C ILE A 13 2.66 5.59 -4.04
N PHE A 14 1.79 6.41 -3.47
CA PHE A 14 1.14 6.11 -2.21
C PHE A 14 -0.18 5.39 -2.50
N LEU A 15 -0.37 4.20 -1.92
CA LEU A 15 -1.61 3.45 -1.99
C LEU A 15 -2.33 3.52 -0.63
N PHE A 16 -3.28 4.44 -0.51
CA PHE A 16 -4.09 4.57 0.70
C PHE A 16 -5.40 3.80 0.62
N GLY A 17 -5.97 3.46 1.76
CA GLY A 17 -7.33 2.94 1.81
C GLY A 17 -7.67 2.28 3.14
N PRO A 18 -8.95 2.15 3.50
CA PRO A 18 -9.36 1.46 4.73
C PRO A 18 -8.76 0.06 4.87
N ARG A 19 -8.74 -0.48 6.09
CA ARG A 19 -8.37 -1.89 6.31
C ARG A 19 -9.38 -2.79 5.60
N GLY A 20 -8.94 -3.95 5.13
CA GLY A 20 -9.79 -4.92 4.45
C GLY A 20 -10.09 -4.60 2.97
N THR A 21 -9.68 -3.46 2.42
CA THR A 21 -9.90 -3.15 0.99
C THR A 21 -9.02 -3.91 0.02
N GLY A 22 -8.16 -4.83 0.48
CA GLY A 22 -7.36 -5.70 -0.39
C GLY A 22 -6.05 -5.11 -0.92
N LYS A 23 -5.53 -4.02 -0.31
CA LYS A 23 -4.25 -3.38 -0.70
C LYS A 23 -3.09 -4.37 -0.76
N SER A 24 -2.79 -5.06 0.35
CA SER A 24 -1.67 -6.00 0.41
C SER A 24 -1.84 -7.20 -0.54
N THR A 25 -3.09 -7.58 -0.87
CA THR A 25 -3.35 -8.59 -1.91
C THR A 25 -3.03 -8.05 -3.29
N TRP A 26 -3.49 -6.83 -3.63
CA TRP A 26 -3.19 -6.20 -4.91
C TRP A 26 -1.68 -5.93 -5.08
N ILE A 27 -0.99 -5.52 -4.03
CA ILE A 27 0.46 -5.29 -4.06
C ILE A 27 1.21 -6.59 -4.38
N ARG A 28 0.89 -7.69 -3.69
CA ARG A 28 1.51 -9.00 -3.94
C ARG A 28 1.25 -9.53 -5.35
N ASP A 29 0.06 -9.28 -5.89
CA ASP A 29 -0.30 -9.67 -7.26
C ASP A 29 0.45 -8.86 -8.32
N ARG A 30 0.56 -7.53 -8.14
CA ARG A 30 1.16 -6.62 -9.14
C ARG A 30 2.67 -6.49 -9.05
N PHE A 31 3.25 -6.76 -7.88
CA PHE A 31 4.67 -6.64 -7.60
C PHE A 31 5.21 -7.95 -7.01
N PRO A 32 5.17 -9.05 -7.77
CA PRO A 32 5.78 -10.31 -7.31
C PRO A 32 7.30 -10.15 -7.22
N GLU A 33 7.91 -10.81 -6.23
CA GLU A 33 9.37 -10.94 -6.08
C GLU A 33 10.14 -9.60 -5.90
N VAL A 34 9.46 -8.52 -5.53
CA VAL A 34 10.12 -7.25 -5.19
C VAL A 34 10.58 -7.22 -3.73
N THR A 35 11.62 -6.44 -3.44
CA THR A 35 11.99 -6.16 -2.05
C THR A 35 10.84 -5.45 -1.35
N SER A 36 10.35 -6.05 -0.26
CA SER A 36 9.19 -5.57 0.49
C SER A 36 9.48 -5.45 1.98
N TYR A 37 8.97 -4.40 2.60
CA TYR A 37 8.98 -4.18 4.04
C TYR A 37 7.55 -4.13 4.56
N ASP A 38 7.22 -4.95 5.56
CA ASP A 38 5.93 -4.96 6.25
C ASP A 38 6.06 -4.34 7.64
N LEU A 39 5.67 -3.07 7.77
CA LEU A 39 5.75 -2.36 9.04
C LEU A 39 4.59 -2.70 10.00
N LEU A 40 3.76 -3.70 9.69
CA LEU A 40 2.95 -4.38 10.70
C LEU A 40 3.78 -5.34 11.54
N ASP A 41 4.85 -5.92 10.98
CA ASP A 41 5.83 -6.64 11.77
C ASP A 41 6.49 -5.67 12.75
N THR A 42 6.30 -5.94 14.04
CA THR A 42 6.77 -5.03 15.10
C THR A 42 8.29 -5.01 15.18
N GLY A 43 8.96 -6.13 14.88
CA GLY A 43 10.42 -6.20 14.87
C GLY A 43 11.00 -5.35 13.74
N GLU A 44 10.45 -5.46 12.53
CA GLU A 44 10.86 -4.67 11.38
C GLU A 44 10.57 -3.18 11.57
N ALA A 45 9.37 -2.84 12.04
CA ALA A 45 8.99 -1.47 12.33
C ALA A 45 9.90 -0.82 13.38
N LEU A 46 10.22 -1.52 14.48
CA LEU A 46 11.13 -1.00 15.51
C LEU A 46 12.56 -0.86 15.00
N ARG A 47 13.05 -1.83 14.22
CA ARG A 47 14.38 -1.81 13.61
C ARG A 47 14.56 -0.57 12.72
N LEU A 48 13.62 -0.37 11.80
CA LEU A 48 13.64 0.74 10.85
C LEU A 48 13.28 2.09 11.50
N ALA A 49 12.49 2.11 12.57
CA ALA A 49 12.26 3.32 13.34
C ALA A 49 13.51 3.76 14.12
N ARG A 50 14.28 2.80 14.66
CA ARG A 50 15.51 3.09 15.39
C ARG A 50 16.63 3.58 14.46
N GLU A 51 16.72 3.00 13.28
CA GLU A 51 17.75 3.36 12.30
C GLU A 51 17.17 3.45 10.87
N PRO A 52 16.49 4.56 10.51
CA PRO A 52 15.89 4.73 9.19
C PRO A 52 16.90 4.56 8.04
N ALA A 53 18.14 5.02 8.24
CA ALA A 53 19.23 4.91 7.27
C ALA A 53 19.59 3.46 6.88
N ALA A 54 19.17 2.46 7.67
CA ALA A 54 19.31 1.06 7.30
C ALA A 54 18.58 0.75 5.98
N LEU A 55 17.42 1.38 5.75
CA LEU A 55 16.65 1.24 4.49
C LEU A 55 17.51 1.61 3.27
N TYR A 56 18.26 2.71 3.35
CA TYR A 56 19.14 3.12 2.25
C TYR A 56 20.23 2.10 2.00
N ARG A 57 20.90 1.61 3.05
CA ARG A 57 22.00 0.65 2.91
C ARG A 57 21.55 -0.66 2.31
N GLU A 58 20.37 -1.14 2.70
CA GLU A 58 19.77 -2.38 2.19
C GLU A 58 19.38 -2.25 0.71
N LEU A 59 18.90 -1.08 0.29
CA LEU A 59 18.41 -0.84 -1.07
C LEU A 59 19.46 -0.26 -2.02
N ALA A 60 20.61 0.18 -1.51
CA ALA A 60 21.69 0.76 -2.31
C ALA A 60 22.33 -0.24 -3.30
N GLY A 61 22.10 -1.55 -3.15
CA GLY A 61 22.54 -2.56 -4.11
C GLY A 61 21.61 -2.73 -5.31
N LEU A 62 20.38 -2.24 -5.24
CA LEU A 62 19.38 -2.50 -6.28
C LEU A 62 19.70 -1.74 -7.59
N PRO A 63 19.39 -2.36 -8.75
CA PRO A 63 19.44 -1.67 -10.04
C PRO A 63 18.50 -0.45 -10.08
N PRO A 64 18.82 0.59 -10.85
CA PRO A 64 17.89 1.69 -11.13
C PRO A 64 16.54 1.17 -11.67
N GLU A 65 15.47 1.92 -11.41
CA GLU A 65 14.08 1.59 -11.78
C GLU A 65 13.50 0.35 -11.10
N SER A 66 14.22 -0.29 -10.17
CA SER A 66 13.68 -1.39 -9.37
C SER A 66 12.54 -0.92 -8.47
N TRP A 67 11.52 -1.76 -8.32
CA TRP A 67 10.39 -1.53 -7.42
C TRP A 67 10.70 -1.99 -6.00
N VAL A 68 10.26 -1.18 -5.03
CA VAL A 68 10.32 -1.49 -3.60
C VAL A 68 8.95 -1.24 -2.98
N VAL A 69 8.50 -2.17 -2.14
CA VAL A 69 7.24 -2.04 -1.40
C VAL A 69 7.53 -1.71 0.05
N ILE A 70 6.83 -0.71 0.60
CA ILE A 70 6.79 -0.47 2.04
C ILE A 70 5.32 -0.43 2.47
N ASP A 71 4.87 -1.50 3.14
CA ASP A 71 3.51 -1.59 3.68
C ASP A 71 3.39 -0.86 5.02
N GLU A 72 2.24 -0.21 5.21
CA GLU A 72 1.90 0.59 6.38
C GLU A 72 2.96 1.66 6.76
N VAL A 73 3.52 2.37 5.78
CA VAL A 73 4.57 3.42 5.96
C VAL A 73 4.24 4.47 7.03
N GLN A 74 2.95 4.70 7.32
CA GLN A 74 2.52 5.56 8.44
C GLN A 74 2.97 5.09 9.83
N LYS A 75 3.43 3.84 9.97
CA LYS A 75 4.00 3.29 11.21
C LYS A 75 5.37 3.85 11.49
N VAL A 76 6.15 4.14 10.43
CA VAL A 76 7.48 4.73 10.53
C VAL A 76 7.62 5.87 9.50
N PRO A 77 6.96 7.03 9.69
CA PRO A 77 6.97 8.12 8.72
C PRO A 77 8.36 8.67 8.40
N ALA A 78 9.32 8.53 9.32
CA ALA A 78 10.71 8.94 9.14
C ALA A 78 11.39 8.25 7.94
N LEU A 79 10.90 7.08 7.50
CA LEU A 79 11.43 6.41 6.31
C LEU A 79 11.20 7.20 5.02
N LEU A 80 10.28 8.17 5.01
CA LEU A 80 10.00 8.97 3.81
C LEU A 80 11.19 9.81 3.36
N ASP A 81 12.08 10.23 4.27
CA ASP A 81 13.29 10.95 3.91
C ASP A 81 14.29 10.04 3.18
N GLU A 82 14.43 8.79 3.64
CA GLU A 82 15.29 7.80 2.97
C GLU A 82 14.69 7.33 1.65
N VAL A 83 13.37 7.16 1.57
CA VAL A 83 12.66 6.88 0.32
C VAL A 83 12.90 8.01 -0.68
N HIS A 84 12.76 9.27 -0.26
CA HIS A 84 13.07 10.42 -1.11
C HIS A 84 14.51 10.37 -1.61
N ARG A 85 15.48 10.14 -0.71
CA ARG A 85 16.89 10.04 -1.06
C ARG A 85 17.17 8.90 -2.05
N LEU A 86 16.51 7.75 -1.91
CA LEU A 86 16.63 6.62 -2.84
C LEU A 86 16.00 6.90 -4.20
N MET A 87 14.87 7.61 -4.25
CA MET A 87 14.28 8.06 -5.52
C MET A 87 15.25 8.96 -6.29
N GLU A 88 15.85 9.95 -5.62
CA GLU A 88 16.75 10.93 -6.25
C GLU A 88 18.09 10.32 -6.65
N THR A 89 18.73 9.58 -5.74
CA THR A 89 20.12 9.12 -5.95
C THR A 89 20.21 7.79 -6.68
N ARG A 90 19.19 6.94 -6.57
CA ARG A 90 19.20 5.56 -7.10
C ARG A 90 18.12 5.31 -8.15
N ARG A 91 17.19 6.25 -8.36
CA ARG A 91 16.04 6.10 -9.27
C ARG A 91 15.20 4.86 -8.96
N LEU A 92 15.06 4.53 -7.68
CA LEU A 92 14.17 3.44 -7.26
C LEU A 92 12.72 3.91 -7.29
N ARG A 93 11.81 2.98 -7.56
CA ARG A 93 10.36 3.21 -7.59
C ARG A 93 9.72 2.58 -6.37
N PHE A 94 8.76 3.27 -5.76
CA PHE A 94 8.18 2.84 -4.50
C PHE A 94 6.67 2.66 -4.57
N VAL A 95 6.18 1.59 -3.95
CA VAL A 95 4.78 1.43 -3.57
C VAL A 95 4.70 1.59 -2.06
N LEU A 96 4.16 2.71 -1.61
CA LEU A 96 4.04 3.07 -0.21
C LEU A 96 2.59 2.89 0.22
N SER A 97 2.30 1.85 0.98
CA SER A 97 0.95 1.52 1.39
C SER A 97 0.61 2.11 2.76
N GLY A 98 -0.68 2.40 2.99
CA GLY A 98 -1.14 2.81 4.30
C GLY A 98 -2.64 2.91 4.47
N SER A 99 -3.10 2.92 5.72
CA SER A 99 -4.54 3.04 6.00
C SER A 99 -5.07 4.46 5.75
N SER A 100 -4.23 5.49 5.87
CA SER A 100 -4.61 6.89 5.68
C SER A 100 -3.41 7.84 5.56
N ALA A 101 -3.48 8.74 4.58
CA ALA A 101 -2.55 9.88 4.45
C ALA A 101 -2.55 10.79 5.69
N ARG A 102 -3.66 10.86 6.45
CA ARG A 102 -3.79 11.76 7.61
C ARG A 102 -2.80 11.41 8.73
N LYS A 103 -2.45 10.13 8.91
CA LYS A 103 -1.48 9.73 9.93
C LYS A 103 -0.07 10.19 9.57
N ILE A 104 0.30 10.08 8.30
CA ILE A 104 1.61 10.54 7.79
C ILE A 104 1.73 12.06 7.94
N ARG A 105 0.73 12.81 7.46
CA ARG A 105 0.74 14.28 7.51
C ARG A 105 0.74 14.83 8.95
N ARG A 106 0.06 14.14 9.88
CA ARG A 106 0.09 14.53 11.31
C ARG A 106 1.46 14.34 11.96
N GLY A 107 2.28 13.41 11.45
CA GLY A 107 3.66 13.24 11.89
C GLY A 107 4.63 14.29 11.34
N GLY A 108 4.16 15.34 10.67
CA GLY A 108 4.99 16.38 10.06
C GLY A 108 5.65 15.95 8.74
N ALA A 109 5.49 14.71 8.31
CA ALA A 109 6.07 14.21 7.08
C ALA A 109 5.33 14.71 5.84
N ASN A 110 6.08 15.19 4.85
CA ASN A 110 5.54 15.56 3.54
C ASN A 110 5.37 14.30 2.67
N LEU A 111 4.33 14.27 1.83
CA LEU A 111 4.05 13.16 0.91
C LEU A 111 4.96 13.22 -0.33
N LEU A 112 6.27 13.26 -0.10
CA LEU A 112 7.31 13.27 -1.13
C LEU A 112 7.15 14.37 -2.19
N ALA A 113 6.48 15.48 -1.84
CA ALA A 113 6.29 16.66 -2.70
C ALA A 113 5.86 16.36 -4.16
N GLY A 114 5.01 15.33 -4.36
CA GLY A 114 4.50 14.96 -5.68
C GLY A 114 5.33 13.94 -6.46
N ARG A 115 6.48 13.48 -5.92
CA ARG A 115 7.29 12.40 -6.52
C ARG A 115 6.63 11.01 -6.45
N ALA A 116 5.58 10.89 -5.65
CA ALA A 116 4.74 9.71 -5.63
C ALA A 116 3.27 10.12 -5.82
N LEU A 117 2.57 9.47 -6.74
CA LEU A 117 1.14 9.72 -6.94
C LEU A 117 0.36 9.23 -5.73
N THR A 118 -0.56 10.05 -5.24
CA THR A 118 -1.48 9.61 -4.19
C THR A 118 -2.67 8.89 -4.82
N THR A 119 -2.77 7.59 -4.58
CA THR A 119 -3.86 6.73 -5.04
C THR A 119 -4.65 6.20 -3.84
N SER A 120 -5.92 5.87 -4.06
CA SER A 120 -6.79 5.32 -3.01
C SER A 120 -7.48 4.05 -3.50
N MET A 121 -7.48 3.02 -2.66
CA MET A 121 -8.16 1.76 -2.85
C MET A 121 -9.36 1.66 -1.91
N PHE A 122 -10.54 1.66 -2.52
CA PHE A 122 -11.83 1.57 -1.86
C PHE A 122 -12.33 0.11 -1.81
N PRO A 123 -13.43 -0.17 -1.08
CA PRO A 123 -14.18 -1.41 -1.22
C PRO A 123 -14.52 -1.71 -2.70
N LEU A 124 -14.88 -2.97 -2.98
CA LEU A 124 -15.17 -3.42 -4.33
C LEU A 124 -16.33 -2.61 -4.93
N VAL A 125 -16.18 -2.21 -6.19
CA VAL A 125 -17.27 -1.60 -6.97
C VAL A 125 -18.02 -2.65 -7.79
N SER A 126 -19.23 -2.33 -8.24
CA SER A 126 -20.07 -3.23 -9.04
C SER A 126 -19.35 -3.76 -10.28
N ALA A 127 -18.56 -2.91 -10.94
CA ALA A 127 -17.77 -3.29 -12.10
C ALA A 127 -16.68 -4.34 -11.79
N GLU A 128 -16.09 -4.32 -10.59
CA GLU A 128 -15.13 -5.36 -10.14
C GLU A 128 -15.81 -6.69 -9.79
N ARG A 129 -17.14 -6.67 -9.68
CA ARG A 129 -18.01 -7.81 -9.37
C ARG A 129 -18.82 -8.29 -10.59
N GLY A 130 -18.54 -7.77 -11.79
CA GLY A 130 -19.27 -8.14 -13.02
C GLY A 130 -20.73 -7.66 -13.06
N PHE A 131 -21.10 -6.66 -12.25
CA PHE A 131 -22.47 -6.14 -12.09
C PHE A 131 -23.51 -7.14 -11.54
N GLU A 132 -23.12 -8.37 -11.23
CA GLU A 132 -23.94 -9.38 -10.55
C GLU A 132 -23.93 -9.14 -9.04
N ILE A 133 -24.60 -8.05 -8.62
CA ILE A 133 -24.69 -7.64 -7.21
C ILE A 133 -26.08 -7.88 -6.65
N ASP A 134 -26.15 -8.68 -5.57
CA ASP A 134 -27.28 -8.64 -4.65
C ASP A 134 -27.25 -7.31 -3.88
N LEU A 135 -28.25 -6.47 -4.13
CA LEU A 135 -28.33 -5.14 -3.54
C LEU A 135 -28.63 -5.20 -2.04
N ASP A 136 -29.50 -6.11 -1.60
CA ASP A 136 -29.89 -6.22 -0.20
C ASP A 136 -28.70 -6.65 0.65
N ASP A 137 -27.94 -7.64 0.19
CA ASP A 137 -26.72 -8.08 0.87
C ASP A 137 -25.64 -7.00 0.85
N THR A 138 -25.47 -6.31 -0.28
CA THR A 138 -24.45 -5.24 -0.38
C THR A 138 -24.80 -4.05 0.53
N LEU A 139 -26.08 -3.71 0.71
CA LEU A 139 -26.52 -2.67 1.65
C LEU A 139 -26.34 -3.10 3.11
N ARG A 140 -26.51 -4.39 3.42
CA ARG A 140 -26.37 -4.93 4.78
C ARG A 140 -24.92 -5.13 5.21
N PHE A 141 -24.08 -5.69 4.35
CA PHE A 141 -22.72 -6.13 4.69
C PHE A 141 -21.63 -5.30 4.02
N GLY A 142 -21.99 -4.40 3.10
CA GLY A 142 -21.06 -3.60 2.32
C GLY A 142 -20.38 -4.37 1.20
N SER A 143 -19.34 -3.77 0.63
CA SER A 143 -18.60 -4.33 -0.52
C SER A 143 -17.11 -4.55 -0.23
N LEU A 144 -16.74 -4.69 1.05
CA LEU A 144 -15.37 -5.09 1.37
C LEU A 144 -15.11 -6.48 0.78
N PRO A 145 -13.90 -6.74 0.27
CA PRO A 145 -13.43 -8.06 -0.14
C PRO A 145 -13.97 -9.24 0.67
N MET A 146 -13.76 -9.22 1.99
CA MET A 146 -14.17 -10.31 2.86
C MET A 146 -15.69 -10.49 2.87
N ALA A 147 -16.46 -9.40 2.92
CA ALA A 147 -17.91 -9.44 2.87
C ALA A 147 -18.42 -10.04 1.55
N VAL A 148 -17.72 -9.77 0.44
CA VAL A 148 -18.09 -10.27 -0.90
C VAL A 148 -17.65 -11.71 -1.13
N THR A 149 -16.52 -12.16 -0.57
CA THR A 149 -15.96 -13.49 -0.84
C THR A 149 -16.28 -14.55 0.22
N SER A 150 -16.86 -14.16 1.35
CA SER A 150 -17.23 -15.10 2.41
C SER A 150 -18.46 -15.91 2.05
N GLN A 151 -18.49 -17.16 2.51
CA GLN A 151 -19.68 -18.02 2.41
C GLN A 151 -20.80 -17.57 3.37
N ASP A 152 -20.44 -16.87 4.45
CA ASP A 152 -21.39 -16.24 5.37
C ASP A 152 -20.90 -14.82 5.72
N PRO A 153 -21.55 -13.76 5.20
CA PRO A 153 -21.18 -12.38 5.51
C PRO A 153 -21.54 -11.94 6.94
N ARG A 154 -22.38 -12.67 7.67
CA ARG A 154 -22.89 -12.28 9.00
C ARG A 154 -21.87 -12.45 10.13
N VAL A 155 -20.80 -13.18 9.87
CA VAL A 155 -19.73 -13.50 10.82
C VAL A 155 -18.50 -12.60 10.66
N ILE A 156 -18.60 -11.52 9.88
CA ILE A 156 -17.52 -10.58 9.54
C ILE A 156 -17.68 -9.27 10.31
#